data_AF-A0A0M9X6W2-F1
#
_entry.id   AF-A0A0M9X6W2-F1
#
_cell.length_a   1.000
_cell.length_b   1.000
_cell.length_c   1.000
_cell.angle_alpha   90.00
_cell.angle_beta   90.00
_cell.angle_gamma   90.00
#
_symmetry.space_group_name_H-M   'P 1'
#
loop_
_entity.id
_entity.type
_entity.pdbx_description
1 polymer ?
#
loop_
_entity_poly.entity_id
_entity_poly.type
_entity_poly.pdbx_seq_one_letter_code
_entity_poly.pdbx_strand_id
1 'polypeptide(L)'
;MAADETSIKVSVAARDRLARLAAERGTTIRALVEDLAQGTPTQAEYAERAELARAELASALGAAPSPEAEAKARVLLERLGGTRHAPQAAA
;
A
#
# COMPACT_ATOMS: atom_id res chain seq x y z
N MET A 1 -26.46 -13.75 -3.40
CA MET A 1 -26.28 -12.33 -3.05
C MET A 1 -25.47 -11.70 -4.17
N ALA A 2 -26.09 -10.92 -5.06
CA ALA A 2 -25.46 -10.27 -6.21
C ALA A 2 -25.24 -8.76 -5.95
N ALA A 3 -24.96 -8.40 -4.69
CA ALA A 3 -25.03 -7.02 -4.23
C ALA A 3 -23.69 -6.26 -4.20
N ASP A 4 -22.56 -6.93 -4.51
CA ASP A 4 -21.22 -6.31 -4.43
C ASP A 4 -20.49 -6.18 -5.78
N GLU A 5 -21.15 -6.53 -6.89
CA GLU A 5 -20.53 -6.36 -8.21
C GLU A 5 -20.73 -4.92 -8.71
N THR A 6 -19.63 -4.17 -8.79
CA THR A 6 -19.60 -2.79 -9.30
C THR A 6 -18.84 -2.73 -10.62
N SER A 7 -19.25 -1.81 -11.50
CA SER A 7 -18.59 -1.60 -12.80
C SER A 7 -17.62 -0.43 -12.74
N ILE A 8 -16.35 -0.68 -13.07
CA ILE A 8 -15.30 0.35 -13.17
C ILE A 8 -15.04 0.65 -14.64
N LYS A 9 -15.10 1.93 -15.03
CA LYS A 9 -14.72 2.35 -16.38
C LYS A 9 -13.20 2.43 -16.48
N VAL A 10 -12.63 1.70 -17.43
CA VAL A 10 -11.19 1.69 -17.73
C VAL A 10 -10.96 1.80 -19.23
N SER A 11 -9.74 2.20 -19.63
CA SER A 11 -9.37 2.17 -21.04
C SER A 11 -9.23 0.72 -21.54
N VAL A 12 -9.42 0.52 -22.85
CA VAL A 12 -9.21 -0.78 -23.49
C VAL A 12 -7.79 -1.31 -23.24
N ALA A 13 -6.80 -0.43 -23.36
CA ALA A 13 -5.39 -0.76 -23.10
C ALA A 13 -5.15 -1.22 -21.65
N ALA A 14 -5.82 -0.59 -20.67
CA ALA A 14 -5.71 -1.00 -19.26
C ALA A 14 -6.34 -2.38 -19.04
N ARG A 15 -7.53 -2.63 -19.58
CA ARG A 15 -8.19 -3.94 -19.52
C ARG A 15 -7.31 -5.04 -20.11
N ASP A 16 -6.74 -4.81 -21.29
CA ASP A 16 -5.94 -5.82 -21.99
C ASP A 16 -4.61 -6.10 -21.25
N ARG A 17 -4.03 -5.08 -20.63
CA ARG A 17 -2.88 -5.25 -19.74
C ARG A 17 -3.24 -6.08 -18.50
N LEU A 18 -4.36 -5.77 -17.83
CA LEU A 18 -4.84 -6.54 -16.69
C LEU A 18 -5.14 -7.99 -17.04
N ALA A 19 -5.70 -8.24 -18.24
CA ALA A 19 -5.96 -9.59 -18.73
C ALA A 19 -4.66 -10.42 -18.83
N ARG A 20 -3.59 -9.84 -19.40
CA ARG A 20 -2.28 -10.50 -19.48
C ARG A 20 -1.68 -10.77 -18.09
N LEU A 21 -1.71 -9.77 -17.21
CA LEU A 21 -1.21 -9.90 -15.84
C LEU A 21 -1.96 -10.99 -15.05
N ALA A 22 -3.28 -11.06 -15.22
CA ALA A 22 -4.10 -12.08 -14.58
C ALA A 22 -3.75 -13.49 -15.11
N ALA A 23 -3.58 -13.63 -16.43
CA ALA A 23 -3.19 -14.89 -17.05
C ALA A 23 -1.79 -15.37 -16.59
N GLU A 24 -0.80 -14.47 -16.54
CA GLU A 24 0.55 -14.78 -16.03
C GLU A 24 0.52 -15.26 -14.57
N ARG A 25 -0.42 -14.75 -13.76
CA ARG A 25 -0.59 -15.09 -12.35
C ARG A 25 -1.56 -16.25 -12.11
N GLY A 26 -2.13 -16.84 -13.16
CA GLY A 26 -3.14 -17.90 -13.04
C GLY A 26 -4.42 -17.46 -12.31
N THR A 27 -4.75 -16.17 -12.37
CA THR A 27 -5.90 -15.58 -11.66
C THR A 27 -6.86 -14.87 -12.63
N THR A 28 -7.92 -14.27 -12.11
CA THR A 28 -8.88 -13.46 -12.89
C THR A 28 -8.58 -11.97 -12.73
N ILE A 29 -9.02 -11.14 -13.68
CA ILE A 29 -8.90 -9.68 -13.55
C ILE A 29 -9.58 -9.18 -12.26
N ARG A 30 -10.72 -9.76 -11.90
CA ARG A 30 -11.44 -9.46 -10.66
C ARG A 30 -10.54 -9.69 -9.44
N ALA A 31 -10.03 -10.92 -9.29
CA ALA A 31 -9.17 -11.27 -8.17
C ALA A 31 -7.89 -10.43 -8.14
N LEU A 32 -7.29 -10.11 -9.29
CA LEU A 32 -6.14 -9.22 -9.35
C LEU A 32 -6.43 -7.81 -8.84
N VAL A 33 -7.62 -7.26 -9.15
CA VAL A 33 -8.04 -5.93 -8.69
C VAL A 33 -8.41 -5.96 -7.20
N GLU A 34 -9.06 -7.02 -6.73
CA GLU A 34 -9.36 -7.22 -5.32
C GLU A 34 -8.09 -7.34 -4.48
N ASP A 35 -7.12 -8.16 -4.93
CA ASP A 35 -5.81 -8.31 -4.30
C ASP A 35 -5.07 -6.97 -4.26
N LEU A 36 -5.15 -6.17 -5.33
CA LEU A 36 -4.54 -4.84 -5.37
C LEU A 36 -5.17 -3.90 -4.33
N ALA A 37 -6.50 -3.88 -4.25
CA ALA A 37 -7.24 -3.04 -3.33
C ALA A 37 -6.97 -3.44 -1.86
N GLN A 38 -6.86 -4.74 -1.57
CA GLN A 38 -6.57 -5.25 -0.23
C GLN A 38 -5.09 -5.08 0.15
N GLY A 39 -4.20 -5.26 -0.83
CA GLY A 39 -2.74 -5.20 -0.62
C GLY A 39 -2.16 -3.79 -0.60
N THR A 40 -2.92 -2.78 -1.05
CA THR A 40 -2.45 -1.39 -1.15
C THR A 40 -3.25 -0.49 -0.21
N PRO A 41 -2.79 -0.28 1.04
CA PRO A 41 -3.40 0.69 1.92
C PRO A 41 -3.43 2.09 1.31
N THR A 42 -4.47 2.83 1.64
CA THR A 42 -4.58 4.24 1.33
C THR A 42 -3.61 5.08 2.18
N GLN A 43 -3.40 6.34 1.77
CA GLN A 43 -2.54 7.25 2.54
C GLN A 43 -3.05 7.51 3.96
N ALA A 44 -4.37 7.55 4.13
CA ALA A 44 -4.98 7.74 5.44
C ALA A 44 -4.67 6.55 6.35
N GLU A 45 -4.82 5.33 5.85
CA GLU A 45 -4.50 4.10 6.59
C GLU A 45 -2.99 4.01 6.90
N TYR A 46 -2.12 4.48 6.00
CA TYR A 46 -0.69 4.59 6.31
C TYR A 46 -0.41 5.58 7.43
N ALA A 47 -1.08 6.73 7.44
CA ALA A 47 -0.93 7.72 8.50
C ALA A 47 -1.40 7.17 9.85
N GLU A 48 -2.57 6.51 9.87
CA GLU A 48 -3.10 5.85 11.07
C GLU A 48 -2.12 4.78 11.60
N ARG A 49 -1.62 3.91 10.72
CA ARG A 49 -0.61 2.90 11.10
C ARG A 49 0.68 3.54 11.63
N ALA A 50 1.10 4.68 11.09
CA ALA A 50 2.27 5.40 11.58
C ALA A 50 2.04 5.93 13.01
N GLU A 51 0.86 6.49 13.29
CA GLU A 51 0.52 6.95 14.65
C GLU A 51 0.45 5.78 15.64
N LEU A 52 -0.17 4.66 15.26
CA LEU A 52 -0.19 3.44 16.07
C LEU A 52 1.24 2.94 16.35
N ALA A 53 2.09 2.88 15.32
CA ALA A 53 3.49 2.49 15.50
C ALA A 53 4.24 3.43 16.44
N ARG A 54 4.01 4.75 16.37
CA ARG A 54 4.60 5.72 17.30
C ARG A 54 4.12 5.51 18.73
N ALA A 55 2.84 5.23 18.92
CA ALA A 55 2.28 4.94 20.24
C ALA A 55 2.88 3.65 20.84
N GLU A 56 2.99 2.59 20.04
CA GLU A 56 3.63 1.33 20.46
C GLU A 56 5.12 1.53 20.78
N LEU A 57 5.85 2.29 19.96
CA LEU A 57 7.25 2.62 20.24
C LEU A 57 7.38 3.47 21.50
N ALA A 58 6.47 4.41 21.75
CA ALA A 58 6.45 5.18 22.98
C ALA A 58 6.17 4.32 24.21
N SER A 59 5.26 3.35 24.09
CA SER A 59 4.98 2.36 25.13
C SER A 59 6.20 1.46 25.42
N ALA A 60 6.85 0.95 24.38
CA ALA A 60 7.96 0.02 24.51
C ALA A 60 9.29 0.68 24.93
N LEU A 61 9.56 1.91 24.47
CA LEU A 61 10.82 2.62 24.70
C LEU A 61 10.72 3.74 25.74
N GLY A 62 9.51 4.02 26.24
CA GLY A 62 9.21 5.10 27.19
C GLY A 62 9.09 6.49 26.55
N ALA A 63 9.41 6.63 25.25
CA ALA A 63 9.20 7.86 24.49
C ALA A 63 9.04 7.56 22.99
N ALA A 64 8.20 8.33 22.31
CA ALA A 64 8.08 8.25 20.87
C ALA A 64 9.40 8.68 20.20
N PRO A 65 9.80 8.06 19.07
CA PRO A 65 10.95 8.51 18.31
C PRO A 65 10.76 9.97 17.87
N SER A 66 11.83 10.77 17.91
CA SER A 66 11.77 12.12 17.37
C SER A 66 11.65 12.08 15.83
N PRO A 67 11.09 13.12 15.19
CA PRO A 67 11.02 13.19 13.73
C PRO A 67 12.38 13.06 13.04
N GLU A 68 13.45 13.55 13.69
CA GLU A 68 14.82 13.42 13.19
C GLU A 68 15.33 11.97 13.26
N ALA A 69 15.01 11.24 14.35
CA ALA A 69 15.35 9.83 14.48
C ALA A 69 14.59 8.97 13.45
N GLU A 70 13.30 9.25 13.22
CA GLU A 70 12.51 8.61 12.16
C GLU A 70 13.10 8.87 10.77
N ALA A 71 13.54 10.10 10.48
CA ALA A 71 14.17 10.44 9.21
C ALA A 71 15.48 9.67 8.99
N LYS A 72 16.33 9.55 10.03
CA LYS A 72 17.57 8.77 9.96
C LYS A 72 17.29 7.28 9.78
N ALA A 73 16.31 6.74 10.50
CA ALA A 73 15.88 5.35 10.35
C ALA A 73 15.36 5.07 8.94
N ARG A 74 14.59 5.99 8.35
CA ARG A 74 14.12 5.88 6.96
C ARG A 74 15.27 5.81 5.97
N VAL A 75 16.26 6.71 6.08
CA VAL A 75 17.43 6.70 5.20
C VAL A 75 18.23 5.40 5.33
N LEU A 76 18.36 4.87 6.55
CA LEU A 76 19.01 3.58 6.77
C LEU A 76 18.26 2.42 6.12
N LEU A 77 16.93 2.35 6.30
CA LEU A 77 16.09 1.32 5.70
C LEU A 77 16.15 1.38 4.17
N GLU A 78 16.13 2.57 3.58
CA GLU A 78 16.29 2.75 2.13
C GLU A 78 17.63 2.20 1.62
N ARG A 79 18.72 2.43 2.36
CA ARG A 79 20.05 1.89 2.02
C ARG A 79 20.12 0.37 2.13
N LEU A 80 19.36 -0.22 3.06
CA LEU A 80 19.29 -1.66 3.27
C LEU A 80 18.35 -2.38 2.28
N GLY A 81 17.78 -1.66 1.30
CA GLY A 81 16.83 -2.22 0.34
C GLY A 81 15.41 -2.34 0.87
N GLY A 82 15.07 -1.61 1.95
CA GLY A 82 13.71 -1.45 2.42
C GLY A 82 12.84 -0.92 1.29
N THR A 83 11.88 -1.74 0.85
CA THR A 83 10.97 -1.38 -0.24
C THR A 83 10.19 -0.13 0.13
N ARG A 84 10.35 0.93 -0.65
CA ARG A 84 9.50 2.12 -0.55
C ARG A 84 8.05 1.74 -0.89
N HIS A 85 7.14 1.86 0.07
CA HIS A 85 5.79 2.29 -0.25
C HIS A 85 5.81 3.81 -0.31
N ALA A 86 6.27 4.35 -1.45
CA ALA A 86 6.20 5.77 -1.69
C ALA A 86 4.73 6.17 -1.81
N PRO A 87 4.29 7.26 -1.16
CA PRO A 87 2.98 7.78 -1.42
C PRO A 87 2.95 8.27 -2.86
N GLN A 88 2.28 7.54 -3.76
CA GLN A 88 2.03 8.04 -5.10
C GLN A 88 1.05 9.20 -4.93
N ALA A 89 1.58 10.43 -4.96
CA ALA A 89 0.78 11.64 -5.03
C ALA A 89 -0.03 11.56 -6.33
N ALA A 90 -1.35 11.53 -6.20
CA ALA A 90 -2.24 11.73 -7.33
C ALA A 90 -1.99 13.15 -7.88
N ALA A 91 -1.59 13.22 -9.14
CA ALA A 91 -1.55 14.44 -9.95
C ALA A 91 -2.42 14.21 -11.19
#